data_AF-A0A7X4KIH8-F1
#
_entry.id   AF-A0A7X4KIH8-F1
#
_cell.length_a   1.000
_cell.length_b   1.000
_cell.length_c   1.000
_cell.angle_alpha   90.00
_cell.angle_beta   90.00
_cell.angle_gamma   90.00
#
_symmetry.space_group_name_H-M   'P 1'
#
loop_
_entity.id
_entity.type
_entity.pdbx_description
1 polymer ?
#
loop_
_entity_poly.entity_id
_entity_poly.type
_entity_poly.pdbx_seq_one_letter_code
_entity_poly.pdbx_strand_id
1 'polypeptide(L)'
;MYFATNPPLATLPAQIAQEFQQLCDASPSDAMQLFALVDGAFDEAFFQGRPPRALPRQSLYAGTALQGLGAAAPYLLTAPEGAEARLAWLSQQFADCGARPMLSILASVLNADELVQHLRPYLIAMTPDTVEWPVRWGDTRVLPTLLDALTEPERGQLLAPMARWWWPGRDGALLSWQGEATLPAPAGFDKMPIDDEVFAKLVDMSEADAVLANLYDSQPDLFRMDSPAQCHARVARHLRVASANGIHAAPARQQFSALALLLSDDFTQHAAMTDLLLRTRQGADYNDEISELPEVFWRTMER
;
A
#
# COMPACT_ATOMS: atom_id res chain seq x y z
N MET A 1 13.43 -9.18 -1.43
CA MET A 1 12.70 -7.93 -1.68
C MET A 1 12.40 -7.29 -0.34
N TYR A 2 12.74 -6.02 -0.18
CA TYR A 2 12.43 -5.25 1.02
C TYR A 2 11.04 -4.63 0.90
N PHE A 3 10.24 -4.74 1.96
CA PHE A 3 8.96 -4.06 2.08
C PHE A 3 9.01 -3.11 3.26
N ALA A 4 8.73 -1.83 3.01
CA ALA A 4 8.77 -0.78 4.03
C ALA A 4 7.49 -0.80 4.90
N THR A 5 7.17 -1.98 5.43
CA THR A 5 5.99 -2.31 6.22
C THR A 5 6.40 -3.21 7.38
N ASN A 6 5.91 -2.90 8.57
CA ASN A 6 6.09 -3.72 9.75
C ASN A 6 5.20 -4.97 9.66
N PRO A 7 5.54 -6.05 10.37
CA PRO A 7 4.61 -7.15 10.59
C PRO A 7 3.30 -6.65 11.20
N PRO A 8 2.14 -7.15 10.74
CA PRO A 8 0.85 -6.86 11.35
C PRO A 8 0.83 -7.21 12.84
N LEU A 9 0.12 -6.41 13.65
CA LEU A 9 -0.07 -6.74 15.07
C LEU A 9 -0.79 -8.08 15.23
N ALA A 10 -0.33 -8.90 16.18
CA ALA A 10 -0.90 -10.23 16.43
C ALA A 10 -2.38 -10.20 16.84
N THR A 11 -2.90 -9.05 17.27
CA THR A 11 -4.29 -8.84 17.67
C THR A 11 -5.24 -8.62 16.49
N LEU A 12 -4.74 -8.31 15.29
CA LEU A 12 -5.60 -7.95 14.14
C LEU A 12 -6.63 -9.03 13.78
N PRO A 13 -6.28 -10.32 13.68
CA PRO A 13 -7.27 -11.36 13.36
C PRO A 13 -8.46 -11.38 14.33
N ALA A 14 -8.19 -11.28 15.62
CA ALA A 14 -9.22 -11.28 16.66
C ALA A 14 -10.07 -10.00 16.62
N GLN A 15 -9.44 -8.85 16.42
CA GLN A 15 -10.14 -7.57 16.29
C GLN A 15 -11.10 -7.58 15.08
N ILE A 16 -10.61 -8.00 13.91
CA ILE A 16 -11.43 -8.08 12.68
C ILE A 16 -12.57 -9.08 12.84
N ALA A 17 -12.32 -10.25 13.44
CA ALA A 17 -13.37 -11.24 13.69
C ALA A 17 -14.47 -10.70 14.62
N GLN A 18 -14.09 -9.97 15.66
CA GLN A 18 -15.02 -9.33 16.59
C GLN A 18 -15.84 -8.22 15.90
N GLU A 19 -15.19 -7.32 15.17
CA GLU A 19 -15.87 -6.25 14.42
C GLU A 19 -16.82 -6.84 13.37
N PHE A 20 -16.40 -7.89 12.66
CA PHE A 20 -17.27 -8.58 11.71
C PHE A 20 -18.52 -9.18 12.39
N GLN A 21 -18.37 -9.84 13.54
CA GLN A 21 -19.51 -10.38 14.28
C GLN A 21 -20.50 -9.27 14.69
N GLN A 22 -19.99 -8.13 15.14
CA GLN A 22 -20.83 -6.97 15.48
C GLN A 22 -21.62 -6.45 14.27
N LEU A 23 -21.00 -6.42 13.09
CA LEU A 23 -21.69 -6.03 11.86
C LEU A 23 -22.82 -7.02 11.52
N CYS A 24 -22.57 -8.33 11.66
CA CYS A 24 -23.59 -9.36 11.44
C CYS A 24 -24.76 -9.24 12.43
N ASP A 25 -24.47 -9.03 13.72
CA ASP A 25 -25.50 -8.88 14.75
C ASP A 25 -26.36 -7.63 14.53
N ALA A 26 -25.81 -6.58 13.93
CA ALA A 26 -26.51 -5.33 13.62
C ALA A 26 -27.35 -5.40 12.32
N SER A 27 -27.20 -6.43 11.48
CA SER A 27 -27.87 -6.56 10.18
C SER A 27 -28.84 -7.75 10.15
N PRO A 28 -30.16 -7.53 10.32
CA PRO A 28 -31.11 -8.61 10.54
C PRO A 28 -31.56 -9.41 9.29
N SER A 29 -31.18 -9.06 8.05
CA SER A 29 -31.68 -9.79 6.86
C SER A 29 -30.78 -9.93 5.62
N ASP A 30 -29.52 -9.52 5.63
CA ASP A 30 -28.60 -9.79 4.50
C ASP A 30 -27.36 -10.53 5.00
N ALA A 31 -27.08 -11.70 4.40
CA ALA A 31 -25.97 -12.57 4.77
C ALA A 31 -24.65 -11.92 4.36
N MET A 32 -24.16 -11.03 5.21
CA MET A 32 -22.86 -10.40 5.04
C MET A 32 -21.75 -11.45 5.03
N GLN A 33 -20.88 -11.35 4.04
CA GLN A 33 -19.80 -12.28 3.78
C GLN A 33 -18.46 -11.61 4.08
N LEU A 34 -17.49 -12.43 4.50
CA LEU A 34 -16.13 -11.98 4.75
C LEU A 34 -15.20 -12.58 3.71
N PHE A 35 -14.34 -11.73 3.15
CA PHE A 35 -13.36 -12.12 2.15
C PHE A 35 -11.98 -11.61 2.53
N ALA A 36 -10.94 -12.27 2.03
CA ALA A 36 -9.59 -11.72 1.97
C ALA A 36 -9.25 -11.40 0.52
N LEU A 37 -8.70 -10.21 0.29
CA LEU A 37 -8.06 -9.84 -0.95
C LEU A 37 -6.55 -10.02 -0.80
N VAL A 38 -5.98 -10.93 -1.59
CA VAL A 38 -4.57 -11.29 -1.57
C VAL A 38 -3.89 -10.92 -2.88
N ASP A 39 -2.90 -10.03 -2.87
CA ASP A 39 -2.15 -9.61 -4.06
C ASP A 39 -0.98 -10.57 -4.35
N GLY A 40 -1.15 -11.42 -5.37
CA GLY A 40 -0.18 -12.46 -5.73
C GLY A 40 1.16 -11.93 -6.24
N ALA A 41 1.26 -10.66 -6.69
CA ALA A 41 2.52 -10.11 -7.18
C ALA A 41 3.57 -9.89 -6.07
N PHE A 42 3.19 -10.00 -4.78
CA PHE A 42 4.15 -10.01 -3.67
C PHE A 42 4.68 -11.41 -3.31
N ASP A 43 3.96 -12.45 -3.70
CA ASP A 43 4.33 -13.84 -3.47
C ASP A 43 3.57 -14.73 -4.47
N GLU A 44 4.12 -14.90 -5.67
CA GLU A 44 3.53 -15.76 -6.71
C GLU A 44 3.48 -17.23 -6.29
N ALA A 45 4.23 -17.61 -5.26
CA ALA A 45 4.23 -18.95 -4.68
C ALA A 45 3.18 -19.13 -3.58
N PHE A 46 2.47 -18.07 -3.15
CA PHE A 46 1.53 -18.11 -2.02
C PHE A 46 0.49 -19.23 -2.14
N PHE A 47 0.04 -19.51 -3.36
CA PHE A 47 -0.97 -20.54 -3.63
C PHE A 47 -0.41 -21.90 -4.06
N GLN A 48 0.91 -22.05 -4.18
CA GLN A 48 1.53 -23.32 -4.54
C GLN A 48 1.24 -24.37 -3.46
N GLY A 49 0.85 -25.58 -3.89
CA GLY A 49 0.45 -26.65 -2.97
C GLY A 49 -0.89 -26.45 -2.26
N ARG A 50 -1.62 -25.35 -2.51
CA ARG A 50 -2.94 -25.06 -1.91
C ARG A 50 -4.04 -25.22 -2.97
N PRO A 51 -4.69 -26.40 -3.06
CA PRO A 51 -5.69 -26.66 -4.09
C PRO A 51 -6.93 -25.76 -3.88
N PRO A 52 -7.60 -25.31 -4.96
CA PRO A 52 -8.79 -24.44 -4.86
C PRO A 52 -9.91 -25.01 -3.98
N ARG A 53 -10.02 -26.33 -3.85
CA ARG A 53 -11.00 -26.96 -2.96
C ARG A 53 -10.72 -26.73 -1.47
N ALA A 54 -9.45 -26.62 -1.09
CA ALA A 54 -9.04 -26.37 0.30
C ALA A 54 -8.98 -24.86 0.61
N LEU A 55 -8.74 -24.03 -0.41
CA LEU A 55 -8.72 -22.58 -0.30
C LEU A 55 -9.51 -21.98 -1.48
N PRO A 56 -10.85 -21.91 -1.37
CA PRO A 56 -11.70 -21.32 -2.39
C PRO A 56 -11.26 -19.90 -2.71
N ARG A 57 -10.97 -19.64 -3.98
CA ARG A 57 -10.45 -18.36 -4.45
C ARG A 57 -10.88 -18.04 -5.87
N GLN A 58 -10.96 -16.76 -6.18
CA GLN A 58 -11.21 -16.23 -7.51
C GLN A 58 -10.16 -15.19 -7.87
N SER A 59 -9.57 -15.29 -9.06
CA SER A 59 -8.68 -14.24 -9.56
C SER A 59 -9.52 -13.05 -10.02
N LEU A 60 -9.18 -11.83 -9.58
CA LEU A 60 -9.85 -10.63 -10.07
C LEU A 60 -9.54 -10.36 -11.55
N TYR A 61 -8.39 -10.83 -12.05
CA TYR A 61 -7.98 -10.66 -13.43
C TYR A 61 -8.58 -11.71 -14.38
N ALA A 62 -9.33 -12.69 -13.86
CA ALA A 62 -9.99 -13.67 -14.71
C ALA A 62 -11.00 -13.02 -15.66
N GLY A 63 -10.87 -13.29 -16.96
CA GLY A 63 -11.73 -12.73 -18.00
C GLY A 63 -11.50 -11.25 -18.30
N THR A 64 -10.37 -10.68 -17.88
CA THR A 64 -9.97 -9.31 -18.23
C THR A 64 -8.71 -9.32 -19.11
N ALA A 65 -8.33 -8.16 -19.64
CA ALA A 65 -7.07 -7.99 -20.38
C ALA A 65 -5.82 -8.32 -19.53
N LEU A 66 -5.95 -8.34 -18.19
CA LEU A 66 -4.88 -8.62 -17.24
C LEU A 66 -4.70 -10.12 -16.94
N GLN A 67 -5.53 -11.01 -17.49
CA GLN A 67 -5.49 -12.45 -17.22
C GLN A 67 -4.10 -13.07 -17.46
N GLY A 68 -3.32 -12.51 -18.39
CA GLY A 68 -1.96 -12.96 -18.70
C GLY A 68 -0.96 -12.84 -17.55
N LEU A 69 -1.26 -12.06 -16.50
CA LEU A 69 -0.40 -11.92 -15.31
C LEU A 69 -0.43 -13.14 -14.38
N GLY A 70 -1.38 -14.08 -14.57
CA GLY A 70 -1.34 -15.39 -13.93
C GLY A 70 -1.25 -15.36 -12.39
N ALA A 71 -0.18 -15.95 -11.85
CA ALA A 71 0.02 -16.06 -10.40
C ALA A 71 0.20 -14.69 -9.70
N ALA A 72 0.60 -13.66 -10.44
CA ALA A 72 0.75 -12.30 -9.93
C ALA A 72 -0.58 -11.55 -9.76
N ALA A 73 -1.71 -12.12 -10.19
CA ALA A 73 -3.02 -11.49 -10.05
C ALA A 73 -3.42 -11.33 -8.57
N PRO A 74 -4.28 -10.35 -8.23
CA PRO A 74 -4.97 -10.34 -6.96
C PRO A 74 -6.09 -11.40 -6.95
N TYR A 75 -6.26 -12.04 -5.80
CA TYR A 75 -7.23 -13.11 -5.57
C TYR A 75 -8.17 -12.75 -4.41
N LEU A 76 -9.46 -12.99 -4.62
CA LEU A 76 -10.49 -12.94 -3.58
C LEU A 76 -10.65 -14.34 -2.98
N LEU A 77 -10.50 -14.46 -1.66
CA LEU A 77 -10.68 -15.70 -0.90
C LEU A 77 -11.93 -15.57 -0.04
N THR A 78 -12.76 -16.60 -0.01
CA THR A 78 -13.96 -16.62 0.84
C THR A 78 -13.63 -17.18 2.21
N ALA A 79 -14.00 -16.45 3.27
CA ALA A 79 -13.83 -16.94 4.63
C ALA A 79 -14.78 -18.12 4.92
N PRO A 80 -14.37 -19.08 5.78
CA PRO A 80 -15.27 -20.16 6.20
C PRO A 80 -16.41 -19.64 7.09
N GLU A 81 -17.50 -20.40 7.13
CA GLU A 81 -18.60 -20.18 8.08
C GLU A 81 -18.20 -20.55 9.52
N GLY A 82 -18.87 -19.95 10.50
CA GLY A 82 -18.61 -20.16 11.92
C GLY A 82 -17.51 -19.24 12.47
N ALA A 83 -17.74 -18.67 13.66
CA ALA A 83 -16.85 -17.69 14.26
C ALA A 83 -15.44 -18.24 14.55
N GLU A 84 -15.34 -19.46 15.08
CA GLU A 84 -14.06 -20.09 15.42
C GLU A 84 -13.22 -20.40 14.17
N ALA A 85 -13.83 -21.02 13.16
CA ALA A 85 -13.15 -21.34 11.90
C ALA A 85 -12.69 -20.07 11.18
N ARG A 86 -13.50 -19.00 11.22
CA ARG A 86 -13.16 -17.69 10.63
C ARG A 86 -11.98 -17.03 11.35
N LEU A 87 -11.94 -17.07 12.67
CA LEU A 87 -10.81 -16.54 13.45
C LEU A 87 -9.52 -17.31 13.16
N ALA A 88 -9.58 -18.65 13.11
CA ALA A 88 -8.44 -19.49 12.76
C ALA A 88 -7.96 -19.19 11.32
N TRP A 89 -8.90 -19.04 10.39
CA TRP A 89 -8.59 -18.70 9.00
C TRP A 89 -7.95 -17.31 8.86
N LEU A 90 -8.48 -16.28 9.53
CA LEU A 90 -7.88 -14.94 9.57
C LEU A 90 -6.46 -15.00 10.13
N SER A 91 -6.28 -15.69 11.26
CA SER A 91 -4.97 -15.86 11.89
C SER A 91 -3.96 -16.50 10.94
N GLN A 92 -4.39 -17.53 10.20
CA GLN A 92 -3.57 -18.16 9.17
C GLN A 92 -3.24 -17.20 8.02
N GLN A 93 -4.20 -16.41 7.52
CA GLN A 93 -3.94 -15.48 6.41
C GLN A 93 -2.90 -14.42 6.81
N PHE A 94 -3.04 -13.83 8.01
CA PHE A 94 -2.07 -12.86 8.53
C PHE A 94 -0.70 -13.48 8.77
N ALA A 95 -0.64 -14.71 9.30
CA ALA A 95 0.62 -15.42 9.49
C ALA A 95 1.32 -15.75 8.16
N ASP A 96 0.56 -16.22 7.18
CA ASP A 96 1.08 -16.57 5.85
C ASP A 96 1.58 -15.33 5.09
N CYS A 97 0.86 -14.21 5.14
CA CYS A 97 1.27 -12.99 4.46
C CYS A 97 2.43 -12.29 5.18
N GLY A 98 2.49 -12.37 6.52
CA GLY A 98 3.53 -11.73 7.32
C GLY A 98 3.58 -10.23 7.09
N ALA A 99 4.78 -9.67 6.92
CA ALA A 99 4.98 -8.24 6.66
C ALA A 99 4.74 -7.82 5.19
N ARG A 100 4.43 -8.75 4.28
CA ARG A 100 4.15 -8.42 2.88
C ARG A 100 2.86 -7.60 2.80
N PRO A 101 2.84 -6.47 2.09
CA PRO A 101 1.68 -5.58 2.01
C PRO A 101 0.64 -6.10 1.01
N MET A 102 0.23 -7.36 1.17
CA MET A 102 -0.51 -8.11 0.15
C MET A 102 -1.88 -8.59 0.62
N LEU A 103 -2.31 -8.22 1.83
CA LEU A 103 -3.52 -8.75 2.47
C LEU A 103 -4.42 -7.63 2.97
N SER A 104 -5.65 -7.61 2.50
CA SER A 104 -6.74 -6.84 3.11
C SER A 104 -7.99 -7.71 3.27
N ILE A 105 -8.89 -7.32 4.16
CA ILE A 105 -10.10 -8.06 4.52
C ILE A 105 -11.32 -7.21 4.18
N LEU A 106 -12.33 -7.82 3.58
CA LEU A 106 -13.55 -7.17 3.10
C LEU A 106 -14.77 -7.82 3.76
N ALA A 107 -15.62 -7.03 4.40
CA ALA A 107 -16.99 -7.43 4.73
C ALA A 107 -17.95 -6.83 3.70
N SER A 108 -18.72 -7.67 3.02
CA SER A 108 -19.61 -7.23 1.94
C SER A 108 -20.97 -7.92 1.98
N VAL A 109 -21.99 -7.24 1.48
CA VAL A 109 -23.32 -7.82 1.22
C VAL A 109 -23.38 -8.65 -0.05
N LEU A 110 -22.37 -8.53 -0.92
CA LEU A 110 -22.26 -9.30 -2.15
C LEU A 110 -21.64 -10.68 -1.90
N ASN A 111 -22.02 -11.65 -2.73
CA ASN A 111 -21.28 -12.90 -2.81
C ASN A 111 -19.96 -12.74 -3.59
N ALA A 112 -19.14 -13.79 -3.62
CA ALA A 112 -17.82 -13.75 -4.26
C ALA A 112 -17.87 -13.34 -5.74
N ASP A 113 -18.77 -13.94 -6.54
CA ASP A 113 -18.88 -13.67 -7.98
C ASP A 113 -19.32 -12.22 -8.24
N GLU A 114 -20.31 -11.76 -7.47
CA GLU A 114 -20.81 -10.39 -7.53
C GLU A 114 -19.74 -9.37 -7.13
N LEU A 115 -18.95 -9.65 -6.09
CA LEU A 115 -17.87 -8.77 -5.64
C LEU A 115 -16.73 -8.70 -6.66
N VAL A 116 -16.37 -9.82 -7.29
CA VAL A 116 -15.40 -9.83 -8.41
C VAL A 116 -15.92 -8.99 -9.59
N GLN A 117 -17.19 -9.14 -9.94
CA GLN A 117 -17.80 -8.33 -11.00
C GLN A 117 -17.83 -6.84 -10.65
N HIS A 118 -18.15 -6.49 -9.40
CA HIS A 118 -18.18 -5.12 -8.89
C HIS A 118 -16.80 -4.46 -8.96
N LEU A 119 -15.73 -5.17 -8.60
CA LEU A 119 -14.37 -4.63 -8.63
C LEU A 119 -13.81 -4.49 -10.05
N ARG A 120 -14.35 -5.19 -11.05
CA ARG A 120 -13.77 -5.31 -12.40
C ARG A 120 -13.49 -3.96 -13.08
N PRO A 121 -14.38 -2.96 -13.07
CA PRO A 121 -14.12 -1.64 -13.66
C PRO A 121 -12.94 -0.88 -13.04
N TYR A 122 -12.61 -1.22 -11.79
CA TYR A 122 -11.58 -0.56 -11.00
C TYR A 122 -10.22 -1.25 -11.12
N LEU A 123 -10.10 -2.37 -11.85
CA LEU A 123 -8.85 -3.13 -11.95
C LEU A 123 -7.85 -2.53 -12.95
N ILE A 124 -8.31 -1.67 -13.84
CA ILE A 124 -7.50 -0.97 -14.83
C ILE A 124 -7.83 0.51 -14.71
N ALA A 125 -6.80 1.33 -14.46
CA ALA A 125 -6.87 2.77 -14.57
C ALA A 125 -6.46 3.19 -15.98
N MET A 126 -7.08 4.24 -16.52
CA MET A 126 -6.75 4.78 -17.83
C MET A 126 -6.48 6.29 -17.73
N THR A 127 -5.29 6.70 -18.16
CA THR A 127 -4.87 8.12 -18.22
C THR A 127 -5.43 8.81 -19.46
N PRO A 128 -5.43 10.17 -19.53
CA PRO A 128 -6.01 10.91 -20.65
C PRO A 128 -5.35 10.63 -22.01
N ASP A 129 -4.07 10.22 -22.00
CA ASP A 129 -3.30 9.77 -23.16
C ASP A 129 -3.57 8.30 -23.56
N THR A 130 -4.60 7.67 -22.97
CA THR A 130 -5.07 6.30 -23.22
C THR A 130 -4.14 5.18 -22.74
N VAL A 131 -3.14 5.50 -21.91
CA VAL A 131 -2.29 4.47 -21.29
C VAL A 131 -3.06 3.76 -20.17
N GLU A 132 -2.97 2.44 -20.15
CA GLU A 132 -3.66 1.58 -19.18
C GLU A 132 -2.71 1.06 -18.11
N TRP A 133 -3.13 1.18 -16.86
CA TRP A 133 -2.35 0.80 -15.69
C TRP A 133 -3.12 -0.22 -14.84
N PRO A 134 -2.53 -1.40 -14.54
CA PRO A 134 -3.13 -2.31 -13.57
C PRO A 134 -3.24 -1.66 -12.19
N VAL A 135 -4.43 -1.66 -11.61
CA VAL A 135 -4.65 -1.15 -10.25
C VAL A 135 -4.52 -2.30 -9.26
N ARG A 136 -3.67 -2.09 -8.24
CA ARG A 136 -3.35 -3.10 -7.23
C ARG A 136 -4.07 -2.85 -5.92
N TRP A 137 -5.38 -3.09 -5.89
CA TRP A 137 -6.20 -2.92 -4.68
C TRP A 137 -5.79 -3.82 -3.50
N GLY A 138 -5.02 -4.89 -3.75
CA GLY A 138 -4.47 -5.73 -2.70
C GLY A 138 -3.11 -5.28 -2.15
N ASP A 139 -2.46 -4.26 -2.75
CA ASP A 139 -1.25 -3.64 -2.21
C ASP A 139 -1.62 -2.63 -1.11
N THR A 140 -1.44 -3.03 0.14
CA THR A 140 -1.85 -2.23 1.31
C THR A 140 -1.02 -0.95 1.51
N ARG A 141 0.12 -0.80 0.81
CA ARG A 141 0.92 0.43 0.83
C ARG A 141 0.27 1.56 0.06
N VAL A 142 -0.41 1.24 -1.04
CA VAL A 142 -1.03 2.20 -1.95
C VAL A 142 -2.54 2.25 -1.81
N LEU A 143 -3.17 1.23 -1.20
CA LEU A 143 -4.62 1.17 -0.98
C LEU A 143 -5.20 2.47 -0.37
N PRO A 144 -4.65 3.06 0.72
CA PRO A 144 -5.18 4.31 1.25
C PRO A 144 -5.16 5.45 0.22
N THR A 145 -4.06 5.56 -0.53
CA THR A 145 -3.90 6.59 -1.56
C THR A 145 -4.82 6.39 -2.74
N LEU A 146 -5.02 5.14 -3.17
CA LEU A 146 -5.96 4.81 -4.25
C LEU A 146 -7.39 5.20 -3.85
N LEU A 147 -7.78 4.95 -2.59
CA LEU A 147 -9.07 5.41 -2.08
C LEU A 147 -9.16 6.95 -2.02
N ASP A 148 -8.10 7.62 -1.61
CA ASP A 148 -8.04 9.09 -1.57
C ASP A 148 -7.97 9.75 -2.96
N ALA A 149 -7.54 9.00 -3.99
CA ALA A 149 -7.45 9.46 -5.36
C ALA A 149 -8.81 9.46 -6.07
N LEU A 150 -9.75 8.64 -5.61
CA LEU A 150 -11.11 8.63 -6.13
C LEU A 150 -11.88 9.87 -5.69
N THR A 151 -12.74 10.39 -6.58
CA THR A 151 -13.73 11.39 -6.19
C THR A 151 -14.72 10.80 -5.18
N GLU A 152 -15.38 11.64 -4.38
CA GLU A 152 -16.40 11.18 -3.41
C GLU A 152 -17.46 10.26 -4.06
N PRO A 153 -18.03 10.58 -5.25
CA PRO A 153 -18.99 9.69 -5.90
C PRO A 153 -18.39 8.34 -6.32
N GLU A 154 -17.19 8.32 -6.90
CA GLU A 154 -16.53 7.07 -7.34
C GLU A 154 -16.15 6.20 -6.16
N ARG A 155 -15.61 6.81 -5.10
CA ARG A 155 -15.30 6.11 -3.86
C ARG A 155 -16.56 5.55 -3.23
N GLY A 156 -17.64 6.34 -3.17
CA GLY A 156 -18.95 5.89 -2.69
C GLY A 156 -19.45 4.68 -3.47
N GLN A 157 -19.36 4.71 -4.80
CA GLN A 157 -19.73 3.57 -5.66
C GLN A 157 -18.87 2.33 -5.41
N LEU A 158 -17.54 2.47 -5.36
CA LEU A 158 -16.62 1.36 -5.10
C LEU A 158 -16.93 0.68 -3.76
N LEU A 159 -17.29 1.46 -2.74
CA LEU A 159 -17.43 0.98 -1.36
C LEU A 159 -18.87 0.67 -0.96
N ALA A 160 -19.86 1.06 -1.76
CA ALA A 160 -21.28 0.80 -1.51
C ALA A 160 -21.54 -0.63 -1.01
N PRO A 161 -21.04 -1.71 -1.66
CA PRO A 161 -21.31 -3.08 -1.21
C PRO A 161 -20.54 -3.51 0.03
N MET A 162 -19.58 -2.72 0.49
CA MET A 162 -18.73 -3.06 1.62
C MET A 162 -19.33 -2.49 2.90
N ALA A 163 -19.51 -3.31 3.93
CA ALA A 163 -19.77 -2.80 5.27
C ALA A 163 -18.47 -2.24 5.88
N ARG A 164 -17.36 -2.95 5.63
CA ARG A 164 -16.02 -2.60 6.09
C ARG A 164 -14.96 -3.13 5.15
N TRP A 165 -13.86 -2.39 5.04
CA TRP A 165 -12.60 -2.85 4.46
C TRP A 165 -11.50 -2.63 5.49
N TRP A 166 -10.77 -3.68 5.87
CA TRP A 166 -9.67 -3.61 6.83
C TRP A 166 -8.34 -3.99 6.19
N TRP A 167 -7.25 -3.39 6.66
CA TRP A 167 -5.90 -3.78 6.26
C TRP A 167 -4.87 -3.38 7.32
N PRO A 168 -3.71 -4.05 7.40
CA PRO A 168 -2.61 -3.57 8.20
C PRO A 168 -2.00 -2.31 7.56
N GLY A 169 -1.88 -1.25 8.34
CA GLY A 169 -1.08 -0.07 7.99
C GLY A 169 0.41 -0.39 7.94
N ARG A 170 1.22 0.59 7.49
CA ARG A 170 2.68 0.40 7.40
C ARG A 170 3.31 0.07 8.74
N ASP A 171 2.78 0.59 9.84
CA ASP A 171 3.23 0.32 11.20
C ASP A 171 2.71 -1.01 11.79
N GLY A 172 1.86 -1.72 11.05
CA GLY A 172 1.21 -2.97 11.46
C GLY A 172 -0.11 -2.78 12.21
N ALA A 173 -0.54 -1.54 12.47
CA ALA A 173 -1.81 -1.24 13.11
C ALA A 173 -2.99 -1.48 12.17
N LEU A 174 -4.19 -1.71 12.73
CA LEU A 174 -5.39 -1.86 11.92
C LEU A 174 -5.78 -0.50 11.34
N LEU A 175 -5.87 -0.44 10.03
CA LEU A 175 -6.59 0.60 9.32
C LEU A 175 -7.88 0.02 8.77
N SER A 176 -8.89 0.86 8.65
CA SER A 176 -10.15 0.45 8.06
C SER A 176 -10.87 1.58 7.39
N TRP A 177 -11.81 1.20 6.54
CA TRP A 177 -12.74 2.11 5.90
C TRP A 177 -14.17 1.60 6.04
N GLN A 178 -15.12 2.54 6.14
CA GLN A 178 -16.55 2.24 6.19
C GLN A 178 -17.18 2.43 4.81
N GLY A 179 -17.95 1.44 4.36
CA GLY A 179 -18.89 1.63 3.26
C GLY A 179 -20.33 1.59 3.77
N GLU A 180 -21.27 1.46 2.83
CA GLU A 180 -22.70 1.59 3.10
C GLU A 180 -23.41 0.24 3.29
N ALA A 181 -22.76 -0.87 2.92
CA ALA A 181 -23.38 -2.20 2.87
C ALA A 181 -24.67 -2.24 2.03
N THR A 182 -24.69 -1.54 0.89
CA THR A 182 -25.81 -1.45 -0.04
C THR A 182 -25.45 -2.08 -1.39
N LEU A 183 -26.46 -2.46 -2.17
CA LEU A 183 -26.21 -2.94 -3.53
C LEU A 183 -25.59 -1.82 -4.37
N PRO A 184 -24.49 -2.08 -5.10
CA PRO A 184 -23.83 -1.06 -5.89
C PRO A 184 -24.66 -0.69 -7.11
N ALA A 185 -24.62 0.58 -7.49
CA ALA A 185 -24.93 0.95 -8.86
C ALA A 185 -23.80 0.46 -9.78
N PRO A 186 -24.08 0.07 -11.03
CA PRO A 186 -23.03 -0.21 -12.01
C PRO A 186 -22.12 1.00 -12.18
N ALA A 187 -20.81 0.76 -12.25
CA ALA A 187 -19.85 1.81 -12.58
C ALA A 187 -20.19 2.38 -13.98
N GLY A 188 -20.05 3.70 -14.13
CA GLY A 188 -20.26 4.39 -15.41
C GLY A 188 -19.13 4.19 -16.44
N PHE A 189 -18.20 3.30 -16.16
CA PHE A 189 -16.98 3.06 -16.94
C PHE A 189 -16.59 1.58 -16.89
N ASP A 190 -15.81 1.12 -17.88
CA ASP A 190 -15.20 -0.22 -17.90
C ASP A 190 -13.74 -0.21 -17.39
N LYS A 191 -13.12 0.97 -17.37
CA LYS A 191 -11.77 1.25 -16.84
C LYS A 191 -11.83 2.57 -16.10
N MET A 192 -11.27 2.61 -14.91
CA MET A 192 -11.30 3.77 -14.02
C MET A 192 -10.52 4.93 -14.64
N PRO A 193 -11.17 6.06 -15.00
CA PRO A 193 -10.44 7.21 -15.49
C PRO A 193 -9.59 7.80 -14.35
N ILE A 194 -8.34 8.12 -14.65
CA ILE A 194 -7.48 8.91 -13.76
C ILE A 194 -6.91 10.08 -14.55
N ASP A 195 -6.80 11.25 -13.93
CA ASP A 195 -6.14 12.40 -14.54
C ASP A 195 -4.64 12.42 -14.23
N ASP A 196 -3.93 13.35 -14.87
CA ASP A 196 -2.49 13.50 -14.71
C ASP A 196 -2.09 13.89 -13.27
N GLU A 197 -2.97 14.60 -12.54
CA GLU A 197 -2.72 15.02 -11.16
C GLU A 197 -2.77 13.82 -10.20
N VAL A 198 -3.81 12.99 -10.33
CA VAL A 198 -3.95 11.73 -9.60
C VAL A 198 -2.81 10.78 -9.94
N PHE A 199 -2.47 10.64 -11.22
CA PHE A 199 -1.37 9.79 -11.66
C PHE A 199 -0.03 10.25 -11.07
N ALA A 200 0.29 11.54 -11.16
CA ALA A 200 1.51 12.10 -10.58
C ALA A 200 1.58 11.88 -9.06
N LYS A 201 0.47 12.07 -8.34
CA LYS A 201 0.38 11.80 -6.90
C LYS A 201 0.67 10.34 -6.56
N LEU A 202 0.15 9.39 -7.34
CA LEU A 202 0.42 7.95 -7.14
C LEU A 202 1.89 7.62 -7.39
N VAL A 203 2.51 8.21 -8.42
CA VAL A 203 3.94 8.05 -8.71
C VAL A 203 4.79 8.60 -7.55
N ASP A 204 4.53 9.82 -7.11
CA ASP A 204 5.25 10.48 -6.01
C ASP A 204 5.19 9.66 -4.71
N MET A 205 4.03 9.08 -4.41
CA MET A 205 3.85 8.27 -3.20
C MET A 205 4.57 6.92 -3.26
N SER A 206 4.80 6.38 -4.46
CA SER A 206 5.54 5.12 -4.65
C SER A 206 7.06 5.28 -4.56
N GLU A 207 7.56 6.51 -4.65
CA GLU A 207 8.99 6.79 -4.74
C GLU A 207 9.76 6.31 -3.51
N ALA A 208 9.23 6.55 -2.31
CA ALA A 208 9.89 6.16 -1.08
C ALA A 208 10.10 4.62 -1.01
N ASP A 209 9.10 3.84 -1.44
CA ASP A 209 9.22 2.38 -1.51
C ASP A 209 10.29 1.95 -2.53
N ALA A 210 10.35 2.60 -3.71
CA ALA A 210 11.35 2.29 -4.72
C ALA A 210 12.78 2.64 -4.26
N VAL A 211 12.97 3.81 -3.65
CA VAL A 211 14.26 4.23 -3.10
C VAL A 211 14.71 3.29 -1.98
N LEU A 212 13.82 2.90 -1.07
CA LEU A 212 14.14 1.98 0.01
C LEU A 212 14.50 0.60 -0.49
N ALA A 213 13.81 0.07 -1.51
CA ALA A 213 14.17 -1.19 -2.14
C ALA A 213 15.60 -1.15 -2.70
N ASN A 214 15.94 -0.11 -3.46
CA ASN A 214 17.27 0.08 -4.04
C ASN A 214 18.36 0.25 -2.95
N LEU A 215 18.05 1.00 -1.89
CA LEU A 215 18.97 1.18 -0.76
C LEU A 215 19.16 -0.12 0.01
N TYR A 216 18.13 -0.94 0.19
CA TYR A 216 18.26 -2.21 0.89
C TYR A 216 19.12 -3.20 0.11
N ASP A 217 18.96 -3.26 -1.21
CA ASP A 217 19.73 -4.15 -2.07
C ASP A 217 21.23 -3.76 -2.13
N SER A 218 21.56 -2.48 -1.96
CA SER A 218 22.94 -1.97 -2.03
C SER A 218 23.61 -1.74 -0.66
N GLN A 219 22.84 -1.33 0.35
CA GLN A 219 23.30 -0.86 1.66
C GLN A 219 22.35 -1.31 2.80
N PRO A 220 22.19 -2.62 3.04
CA PRO A 220 21.24 -3.15 4.02
C PRO A 220 21.52 -2.71 5.47
N ASP A 221 22.75 -2.30 5.78
CA ASP A 221 23.16 -1.87 7.11
C ASP A 221 22.47 -0.57 7.57
N LEU A 222 22.00 0.27 6.64
CA LEU A 222 21.25 1.50 6.93
C LEU A 222 19.92 1.24 7.63
N PHE A 223 19.40 0.01 7.58
CA PHE A 223 18.07 -0.37 8.05
C PHE A 223 18.07 -0.98 9.44
N ARG A 224 19.22 -1.07 10.12
CA ARG A 224 19.34 -1.74 11.43
C ARG A 224 18.72 -0.96 12.59
N MET A 225 18.66 0.36 12.47
CA MET A 225 18.29 1.25 13.58
C MET A 225 16.79 1.45 13.72
N ASP A 226 16.03 1.26 12.65
CA ASP A 226 14.62 1.60 12.57
C ASP A 226 13.80 0.42 12.06
N SER A 227 12.52 0.40 12.43
CA SER A 227 11.56 -0.50 11.79
C SER A 227 11.30 -0.09 10.33
N PRO A 228 10.86 -1.01 9.46
CA PRO A 228 10.55 -0.69 8.07
C PRO A 228 9.59 0.50 7.88
N ALA A 229 8.56 0.61 8.73
CA ALA A 229 7.63 1.74 8.70
C ALA A 229 8.31 3.09 9.01
N GLN A 230 9.26 3.09 9.97
CA GLN A 230 10.03 4.28 10.32
C GLN A 230 11.00 4.67 9.21
N CYS A 231 11.68 3.70 8.58
CA CYS A 231 12.50 3.94 7.39
C CYS A 231 11.66 4.62 6.29
N HIS A 232 10.46 4.10 6.01
CA HIS A 232 9.52 4.71 5.07
C HIS A 232 9.16 6.15 5.45
N ALA A 233 8.72 6.37 6.69
CA ALA A 233 8.32 7.70 7.15
C ALA A 233 9.45 8.73 7.03
N ARG A 234 10.69 8.33 7.38
CA ARG A 234 11.88 9.17 7.27
C ARG A 234 12.21 9.48 5.82
N VAL A 235 12.31 8.48 4.95
CA VAL A 235 12.62 8.70 3.53
C VAL A 235 11.53 9.52 2.85
N ALA A 236 10.24 9.21 3.03
CA ALA A 236 9.14 9.97 2.45
C ALA A 236 9.10 11.44 2.92
N ARG A 237 9.46 11.72 4.18
CA ARG A 237 9.59 13.09 4.70
C ARG A 237 10.72 13.84 3.99
N HIS A 238 11.88 13.22 3.85
CA HIS A 238 13.06 13.87 3.26
C HIS A 238 12.99 13.96 1.74
N LEU A 239 12.31 13.05 1.04
CA LEU A 239 12.02 13.20 -0.39
C LEU A 239 11.16 14.45 -0.67
N ARG A 240 10.25 14.82 0.23
CA ARG A 240 9.53 16.10 0.14
C ARG A 240 10.45 17.31 0.34
N VAL A 241 11.41 17.21 1.26
CA VAL A 241 12.44 18.25 1.44
C VAL A 241 13.31 18.36 0.18
N ALA A 242 13.72 17.24 -0.40
CA ALA A 242 14.49 17.19 -1.64
C ALA A 242 13.73 17.91 -2.78
N SER A 243 12.45 17.58 -2.99
CA SER A 243 11.61 18.24 -4.00
C SER A 243 11.46 19.74 -3.76
N ALA A 244 11.25 20.16 -2.51
CA ALA A 244 11.13 21.58 -2.16
C ALA A 244 12.45 22.38 -2.31
N ASN A 245 13.59 21.71 -2.48
CA ASN A 245 14.91 22.34 -2.62
C ASN A 245 15.58 22.05 -3.97
N GLY A 246 14.82 21.56 -4.97
CA GLY A 246 15.34 21.37 -6.33
C GLY A 246 16.14 20.09 -6.56
N ILE A 247 16.15 19.16 -5.61
CA ILE A 247 16.86 17.88 -5.75
C ILE A 247 15.94 16.89 -6.47
N HIS A 248 16.03 16.86 -7.81
CA HIS A 248 15.16 16.04 -8.67
C HIS A 248 15.85 14.81 -9.26
N ALA A 249 17.18 14.82 -9.40
CA ALA A 249 17.90 13.71 -10.01
C ALA A 249 17.84 12.45 -9.13
N ALA A 250 17.47 11.30 -9.72
CA ALA A 250 17.30 10.05 -8.98
C ALA A 250 18.54 9.64 -8.14
N PRO A 251 19.79 9.73 -8.63
CA PRO A 251 20.97 9.43 -7.81
C PRO A 251 21.09 10.33 -6.58
N ALA A 252 20.84 11.64 -6.74
CA ALA A 252 20.89 12.61 -5.65
C ALA A 252 19.80 12.35 -4.60
N ARG A 253 18.58 12.02 -5.05
CA ARG A 253 17.46 11.67 -4.17
C ARG A 253 17.71 10.38 -3.40
N GLN A 254 18.33 9.38 -4.04
CA GLN A 254 18.75 8.15 -3.37
C GLN A 254 19.83 8.43 -2.31
N GLN A 255 20.83 9.26 -2.62
CA GLN A 255 21.86 9.66 -1.66
C GLN A 255 21.26 10.45 -0.48
N PHE A 256 20.40 11.44 -0.75
CA PHE A 256 19.72 12.21 0.29
C PHE A 256 18.84 11.33 1.19
N SER A 257 18.23 10.30 0.62
CA SER A 257 17.46 9.30 1.39
C SER A 257 18.36 8.39 2.24
N ALA A 258 19.56 8.06 1.79
CA ALA A 258 20.53 7.35 2.62
C ALA A 258 20.98 8.21 3.82
N LEU A 259 21.20 9.51 3.62
CA LEU A 259 21.45 10.46 4.71
C LEU A 259 20.27 10.52 5.69
N ALA A 260 19.05 10.52 5.16
CA ALA A 260 17.84 10.46 5.96
C ALA A 260 17.69 9.18 6.79
N LEU A 261 18.42 8.10 6.48
CA LEU A 261 18.48 6.90 7.32
C LEU A 261 19.62 6.97 8.33
N LEU A 262 20.77 7.51 7.94
CA LEU A 262 22.01 7.59 8.72
C LEU A 262 21.99 8.67 9.80
N LEU A 263 21.48 9.87 9.49
CA LEU A 263 21.61 11.06 10.33
C LEU A 263 20.39 11.28 11.23
N SER A 264 20.48 12.14 12.23
CA SER A 264 19.35 12.51 13.08
C SER A 264 18.21 13.15 12.28
N ASP A 265 17.00 13.08 12.81
CA ASP A 265 15.77 13.44 12.10
C ASP A 265 15.67 14.92 11.69
N ASP A 266 16.45 15.77 12.34
CA ASP A 266 16.54 17.23 12.16
C ASP A 266 17.77 17.68 11.36
N PHE A 267 18.51 16.76 10.70
CA PHE A 267 19.71 17.13 9.92
C PHE A 267 19.44 18.21 8.87
N THR A 268 18.24 18.27 8.31
CA THR A 268 17.84 19.31 7.35
C THR A 268 17.64 20.69 7.97
N GLN A 269 17.58 20.79 9.30
CA GLN A 269 17.45 22.03 10.05
C GLN A 269 18.81 22.55 10.53
N HIS A 270 19.87 21.74 10.46
CA HIS A 270 21.23 22.19 10.77
C HIS A 270 21.64 23.31 9.81
N ALA A 271 22.28 24.37 10.33
CA ALA A 271 22.62 25.57 9.57
C ALA A 271 23.37 25.25 8.26
N ALA A 272 24.42 24.42 8.33
CA ALA A 272 25.19 24.01 7.16
C ALA A 272 24.35 23.30 6.07
N MET A 273 23.43 22.41 6.46
CA MET A 273 22.53 21.73 5.52
C MET A 273 21.48 22.69 4.97
N THR A 274 20.98 23.62 5.79
CA THR A 274 20.01 24.63 5.35
C THR A 274 20.62 25.55 4.28
N ASP A 275 21.86 26.00 4.48
CA ASP A 275 22.59 26.82 3.51
C ASP A 275 22.83 26.05 2.19
N LEU A 276 23.21 24.78 2.28
CA LEU A 276 23.36 23.88 1.13
C LEU A 276 22.05 23.75 0.34
N LEU A 277 20.95 23.47 1.04
CA LEU A 277 19.64 23.30 0.42
C LEU A 277 19.16 24.60 -0.26
N LEU A 278 19.48 25.75 0.33
CA LEU A 278 19.20 27.06 -0.28
C LEU A 278 20.00 27.26 -1.57
N ARG A 279 21.30 26.94 -1.58
CA ARG A 279 22.15 27.06 -2.78
C ARG A 279 21.73 26.08 -3.88
N THR A 280 21.38 24.85 -3.50
CA THR A 280 20.83 23.84 -4.43
C THR A 280 19.55 24.35 -5.09
N ARG A 281 18.63 24.95 -4.31
CA ARG A 281 17.41 25.58 -4.84
C ARG A 281 17.72 26.74 -5.81
N GLN A 282 18.86 27.41 -5.64
CA GLN A 282 19.32 28.48 -6.53
C GLN A 282 20.10 27.96 -7.76
N GLY A 283 20.27 26.64 -7.90
CA GLY A 283 20.86 25.99 -9.08
C GLY A 283 22.27 25.43 -8.88
N ALA A 284 22.80 25.42 -7.66
CA ALA A 284 24.05 24.71 -7.36
C ALA A 284 23.88 23.18 -7.48
N ASP A 285 24.96 22.46 -7.85
CA ASP A 285 24.92 21.00 -7.89
C ASP A 285 24.94 20.43 -6.46
N TYR A 286 23.95 19.59 -6.16
CA TYR A 286 23.78 19.01 -4.84
C TYR A 286 24.97 18.15 -4.38
N ASN A 287 25.62 17.41 -5.29
CA ASN A 287 26.70 16.50 -4.91
C ASN A 287 27.99 17.28 -4.58
N ASP A 288 28.26 18.34 -5.34
CA ASP A 288 29.37 19.25 -5.07
C ASP A 288 29.18 19.89 -3.68
N GLU A 289 27.99 20.43 -3.42
CA GLU A 289 27.67 21.08 -2.15
C GLU A 289 27.75 20.13 -0.95
N ILE A 290 27.28 18.88 -1.08
CA ILE A 290 27.37 17.87 -0.02
C ILE A 290 28.83 17.58 0.34
N SER A 291 29.71 17.59 -0.66
CA SER A 291 31.14 17.31 -0.48
C SER A 291 31.87 18.43 0.28
N GLU A 292 31.28 19.63 0.32
CA GLU A 292 31.80 20.79 1.06
C GLU A 292 31.29 20.88 2.51
N LEU A 293 30.38 20.00 2.94
CA LEU A 293 29.87 20.02 4.31
C LEU A 293 31.00 19.76 5.33
N PRO A 294 31.11 20.57 6.39
CA PRO A 294 32.23 20.49 7.32
C PRO A 294 32.16 19.21 8.17
N GLU A 295 33.31 18.64 8.55
CA GLU A 295 33.37 17.42 9.40
C GLU A 295 32.52 17.51 10.67
N VAL A 296 32.40 18.70 11.25
CA VAL A 296 31.59 18.94 12.45
C VAL A 296 30.10 18.64 12.23
N PHE A 297 29.58 18.87 11.02
CA PHE A 297 28.20 18.52 10.67
C PHE A 297 28.00 17.01 10.78
N TRP A 298 28.87 16.23 10.13
CA TRP A 298 28.78 14.78 10.13
C TRP A 298 28.84 14.18 11.54
N ARG A 299 29.76 14.67 12.38
CA ARG A 299 29.88 14.20 13.77
C ARG A 299 28.70 14.61 14.66
N THR A 300 28.06 15.74 14.38
CA THR A 300 26.94 16.25 15.19
C THR A 300 25.62 15.57 14.83
N MET A 301 25.43 15.22 13.56
CA MET A 301 24.19 14.65 13.07
C MET A 301 24.20 13.12 12.99
N GLU A 302 25.31 12.44 13.30
CA GLU A 302 25.33 10.97 13.36
C GLU A 302 24.42 10.45 14.47
N ARG A 303 23.72 9.33 14.21
CA ARG A 303 22.77 8.71 15.14
C ARG A 303 23.41 7.79 16.17
#